data_AF-A0AAV8T776-F1
#
_entry.id   AF-A0AAV8T776-F1
#
_cell.length_a   1.000
_cell.length_b   1.000
_cell.length_c   1.000
_cell.angle_alpha   90.00
_cell.angle_beta   90.00
_cell.angle_gamma   90.00
#
_symmetry.space_group_name_H-M   'P 1'
#
loop_
_entity.id
_entity.type
_entity.pdbx_description
1 polymer ?
#
loop_
_entity_poly.entity_id
_entity_poly.type
_entity_poly.pdbx_seq_one_letter_code
_entity_poly.pdbx_strand_id
1 'polypeptide(L)'
;MCDVIQVTMREKILALHCLLLLKCYLVYAKETMVQEKADATTPLTTLSPPEGNTTFLGGTTWCVAHSGASQIDLQNALDWACGLGTADCSAIQKDGACYEPDNLVSHASYAFNNYYQQNGNSDIACNFGGTATVTNNDPSYGKCFYSTSGSIDSSAPPSHKYRLSTIWLKLAGTLLLLYLRS
;
A
#
# COMPACT_ATOMS: atom_id res chain seq x y z
N MET A 1 27.12 9.25 -47.22
CA MET A 1 25.74 9.10 -46.71
C MET A 1 25.64 8.28 -45.41
N CYS A 2 26.53 7.31 -45.11
CA CYS A 2 26.46 6.54 -43.86
C CYS A 2 26.93 7.31 -42.60
N ASP A 3 27.86 8.27 -42.73
CA ASP A 3 28.31 9.09 -41.59
C ASP A 3 27.27 10.12 -41.10
N VAL A 4 26.50 10.73 -42.02
CA VAL A 4 25.42 11.67 -41.66
C VAL A 4 24.29 10.93 -40.93
N ILE A 5 24.00 9.68 -41.29
CA ILE A 5 22.96 8.87 -40.63
C ILE A 5 23.41 8.43 -39.22
N GLN A 6 24.69 8.06 -39.02
CA GLN A 6 25.24 7.73 -37.70
C GLN A 6 25.27 8.94 -36.74
N VAL A 7 25.61 10.14 -37.24
CA VAL A 7 25.56 11.38 -36.45
C VAL A 7 24.11 11.75 -36.08
N THR A 8 23.17 11.64 -37.03
CA THR A 8 21.75 11.92 -36.80
C THR A 8 21.10 10.93 -35.82
N MET A 9 21.53 9.66 -35.80
CA MET A 9 21.07 8.65 -34.85
C MET A 9 21.64 8.87 -33.44
N ARG A 10 22.89 9.32 -33.33
CA ARG A 10 23.53 9.69 -32.05
C ARG A 10 22.86 10.90 -31.40
N GLU A 11 22.48 11.91 -32.18
CA GLU A 11 21.74 13.07 -31.66
C GLU A 11 20.30 12.71 -31.24
N LYS A 12 19.61 11.84 -31.99
CA LYS A 12 18.26 11.37 -31.63
C LYS A 12 18.28 10.46 -30.39
N ILE A 13 19.30 9.61 -30.22
CA ILE A 13 19.50 8.79 -29.02
C ILE A 13 19.85 9.68 -27.82
N LEU A 14 20.71 10.69 -28.00
CA LEU A 14 21.05 11.65 -26.96
C LEU A 14 19.82 12.48 -26.55
N ALA A 15 18.98 12.89 -27.50
CA ALA A 15 17.71 13.56 -27.23
C ALA A 15 16.71 12.65 -26.48
N LEU A 16 16.59 11.38 -26.88
CA LEU A 16 15.71 10.42 -26.18
C LEU A 16 16.21 10.13 -24.76
N HIS A 17 17.51 9.92 -24.56
CA HIS A 17 18.11 9.79 -23.23
C HIS A 17 17.93 11.06 -22.40
N CYS A 18 18.11 12.24 -22.98
CA CYS A 18 17.90 13.51 -22.29
C CYS A 18 16.43 13.68 -21.88
N LEU A 19 15.47 13.29 -22.74
CA LEU A 19 14.04 13.29 -22.41
C LEU A 19 13.69 12.26 -21.32
N LEU A 20 14.30 11.09 -21.33
CA LEU A 20 14.13 10.07 -20.29
C LEU A 20 14.73 10.53 -18.95
N LEU A 21 15.92 11.14 -18.97
CA LEU A 21 16.56 11.71 -17.78
C LEU A 21 15.78 12.89 -17.23
N LEU A 22 15.23 13.76 -18.10
CA LEU A 22 14.37 14.87 -17.68
C LEU A 22 13.07 14.35 -17.04
N LYS A 23 12.44 13.33 -17.62
CA LYS A 23 11.26 12.69 -17.04
C LYS A 23 11.58 12.03 -15.69
N CYS A 24 12.68 11.29 -15.57
CA CYS A 24 13.15 10.71 -14.31
C CYS A 24 13.46 11.79 -13.27
N TYR A 25 14.10 12.89 -13.68
CA TYR A 25 14.39 14.03 -12.81
C TYR A 25 13.12 14.71 -12.32
N LEU A 26 12.12 14.90 -13.18
CA LEU A 26 10.83 15.47 -12.78
C LEU A 26 10.04 14.54 -11.85
N VAL A 27 10.15 13.22 -12.01
CA VAL A 27 9.59 12.23 -11.08
C VAL A 27 10.32 12.27 -9.74
N TYR A 28 11.65 12.31 -9.75
CA TYR A 28 12.48 12.40 -8.54
C TYR A 28 12.30 13.73 -7.79
N ALA A 29 12.19 14.85 -8.51
CA ALA A 29 11.97 16.17 -7.94
C ALA A 29 10.60 16.28 -7.23
N LYS A 30 9.59 15.51 -7.66
CA LYS A 30 8.29 15.43 -6.97
C LYS A 30 8.38 14.75 -5.59
N GLU A 31 9.42 13.94 -5.34
CA GLU A 31 9.62 13.17 -4.10
C GLU A 31 10.51 13.88 -3.04
N THR A 32 10.88 15.15 -3.23
CA THR A 32 11.82 15.86 -2.32
C THR A 32 11.23 17.03 -1.53
N MET A 33 9.91 17.06 -1.35
CA MET A 33 9.26 18.00 -0.40
C MET A 33 8.76 17.26 0.84
N VAL A 34 9.66 16.56 1.53
CA VAL A 34 9.52 16.34 2.97
C VAL A 34 10.05 17.59 3.63
N GLN A 35 9.14 18.47 4.04
CA GLN A 35 9.45 19.66 4.82
C GLN A 35 10.03 19.20 6.18
N GLU A 36 11.30 19.50 6.38
CA GLU A 36 11.94 19.48 7.69
C GLU A 36 11.21 20.49 8.60
N LYS A 37 10.51 19.98 9.61
CA LYS A 37 10.08 20.79 10.75
C LYS A 37 10.93 20.40 11.95
N ALA A 38 11.95 21.21 12.20
CA ALA A 38 12.61 21.28 13.49
C ALA A 38 11.83 22.24 14.42
N ASP A 39 11.58 21.80 15.65
CA ASP A 39 11.65 22.64 16.85
C ASP A 39 12.19 21.76 17.98
N ALA A 40 12.87 22.40 18.93
CA ALA A 40 13.97 21.90 19.71
C ALA A 40 13.58 21.54 21.15
N THR A 41 14.34 20.58 21.71
CA THR A 41 14.79 20.50 23.12
C THR A 41 13.85 19.92 24.21
N THR A 42 14.03 18.60 24.45
CA THR A 42 14.27 17.81 25.72
C THR A 42 13.42 18.00 27.00
N PRO A 43 13.19 16.96 27.85
CA PRO A 43 14.14 15.89 28.23
C PRO A 43 13.68 14.44 28.02
N LEU A 44 14.68 13.60 27.75
CA LEU A 44 14.65 12.15 27.79
C LEU A 44 14.11 11.68 29.16
N THR A 45 12.94 11.06 29.19
CA THR A 45 12.60 10.09 30.24
C THR A 45 12.58 8.72 29.59
N THR A 46 13.66 7.99 29.82
CA THR A 46 13.76 6.55 29.67
C THR A 46 12.59 5.88 30.38
N LEU A 47 11.69 5.27 29.61
CA LEU A 47 11.26 3.90 29.80
C LEU A 47 10.95 3.36 28.41
N SER A 48 11.94 2.74 27.77
CA SER A 48 11.70 1.79 26.68
C SER A 48 10.71 0.74 27.20
N PRO A 49 9.54 0.53 26.57
CA PRO A 49 8.94 -0.79 26.60
C PRO A 49 9.92 -1.72 25.88
N PRO A 50 10.23 -2.90 26.43
CA PRO A 50 11.10 -3.85 25.75
C PRO A 50 10.58 -4.11 24.34
N GLU A 51 11.49 -4.25 23.38
CA GLU A 51 11.24 -4.92 22.12
C GLU A 51 10.67 -6.31 22.43
N GLY A 52 9.36 -6.35 22.58
CA GLY A 52 8.57 -7.52 22.82
C GLY A 52 7.87 -7.81 21.51
N ASN A 53 8.15 -8.98 20.98
CA ASN A 53 7.16 -9.79 20.30
C ASN A 53 5.92 -9.99 21.20
N THR A 54 5.18 -8.93 21.52
CA THR A 54 3.87 -9.03 22.13
C THR A 54 2.91 -9.46 21.03
N THR A 55 3.00 -10.74 20.63
CA THR A 55 1.77 -11.49 20.49
C THR A 55 1.05 -11.27 21.81
N PHE A 56 0.05 -10.38 21.83
CA PHE A 56 -0.72 -10.08 23.04
C PHE A 56 -1.29 -11.41 23.55
N LEU A 57 -0.64 -12.03 24.54
CA LEU A 57 -0.90 -13.38 25.04
C LEU A 57 -2.20 -13.43 25.89
N GLY A 58 -3.26 -12.73 25.48
CA GLY A 58 -4.48 -12.71 26.27
C GLY A 58 -5.74 -12.09 25.65
N GLY A 59 -5.76 -11.71 24.38
CA GLY A 59 -7.00 -11.18 23.80
C GLY A 59 -6.92 -10.80 22.33
N THR A 60 -8.09 -10.73 21.70
CA THR A 60 -8.25 -10.23 20.35
C THR A 60 -7.94 -8.73 20.31
N THR A 61 -7.11 -8.33 19.36
CA THR A 61 -6.75 -6.93 19.10
C THR A 61 -7.02 -6.60 17.65
N TRP A 62 -7.30 -5.32 17.40
CA TRP A 62 -7.47 -4.75 16.07
C TRP A 62 -6.60 -3.52 15.92
N CYS A 63 -6.28 -3.17 14.68
CA CYS A 63 -5.63 -1.92 14.35
C CYS A 63 -6.62 -0.97 13.68
N VAL A 64 -6.82 0.21 14.24
CA VAL A 64 -7.75 1.22 13.73
C VAL A 64 -7.05 2.55 13.46
N ALA A 65 -7.58 3.33 12.53
CA ALA A 65 -7.04 4.65 12.23
C ALA A 65 -7.27 5.62 13.40
N HIS A 66 -6.27 6.47 13.66
CA HIS A 66 -6.36 7.52 14.64
C HIS A 66 -7.16 8.70 14.07
N SER A 67 -8.27 9.07 14.70
CA SER A 67 -9.15 10.15 14.23
C SER A 67 -8.51 11.55 14.25
N GLY A 68 -7.44 11.74 15.01
CA GLY A 68 -6.65 12.98 15.06
C GLY A 68 -5.52 13.06 14.03
N ALA A 69 -5.34 12.02 13.20
CA ALA A 69 -4.31 12.02 12.17
C ALA A 69 -4.60 13.06 11.07
N SER A 70 -3.54 13.59 10.47
CA SER A 70 -3.65 14.41 9.26
C SER A 70 -4.33 13.61 8.16
N GLN A 71 -5.30 14.21 7.48
CA GLN A 71 -6.00 13.60 6.35
C GLN A 71 -5.03 13.12 5.25
N ILE A 72 -3.93 13.87 5.05
CA ILE A 72 -2.92 13.57 4.02
C ILE A 72 -2.12 12.33 4.42
N ASP A 73 -1.63 12.28 5.66
CA ASP A 73 -0.85 11.16 6.15
C ASP A 73 -1.70 9.89 6.21
N LEU A 74 -2.96 10.04 6.63
CA LEU A 74 -3.91 8.94 6.67
C LEU A 74 -4.24 8.40 5.27
N GLN A 75 -4.38 9.27 4.27
CA GLN A 75 -4.61 8.85 2.89
C GLN A 75 -3.40 8.12 2.33
N ASN A 76 -2.19 8.66 2.54
CA ASN A 76 -0.95 8.02 2.12
C ASN A 76 -0.78 6.63 2.76
N ALA A 77 -1.10 6.52 4.04
CA ALA A 77 -1.06 5.26 4.76
C ALA A 77 -2.10 4.24 4.24
N LEU A 78 -3.33 4.69 3.94
CA LEU A 78 -4.36 3.84 3.31
C LEU A 78 -3.92 3.36 1.91
N ASP A 79 -3.42 4.27 1.08
CA ASP A 79 -2.96 3.96 -0.27
C ASP A 79 -1.80 2.96 -0.24
N TRP A 80 -0.88 3.14 0.72
CA TRP A 80 0.20 2.19 0.96
C TRP A 80 -0.36 0.82 1.40
N ALA A 81 -1.29 0.79 2.36
CA ALA A 81 -1.86 -0.46 2.88
C ALA A 81 -2.51 -1.28 1.77
N CYS A 82 -3.34 -0.67 0.93
CA CYS A 82 -4.03 -1.34 -0.18
C CYS A 82 -3.12 -1.62 -1.38
N GLY A 83 -2.04 -0.84 -1.54
CA GLY A 83 -1.06 -1.00 -2.61
C GLY A 83 0.08 -1.93 -2.23
N LEU A 84 1.14 -1.35 -1.69
CA LEU A 84 2.39 -2.06 -1.36
C LEU A 84 2.27 -2.97 -0.14
N GLY A 85 1.42 -2.60 0.83
CA GLY A 85 1.11 -3.40 2.01
C GLY A 85 0.24 -4.61 1.69
N THR A 86 -0.36 -4.68 0.50
CA THR A 86 -1.18 -5.80 0.01
C THR A 86 -2.35 -6.19 0.93
N ALA A 87 -2.84 -5.24 1.73
CA ALA A 87 -4.05 -5.44 2.53
C ALA A 87 -5.28 -5.66 1.63
N ASP A 88 -6.22 -6.51 2.05
CA ASP A 88 -7.48 -6.67 1.33
C ASP A 88 -8.38 -5.44 1.57
N CYS A 89 -8.48 -4.59 0.55
CA CYS A 89 -9.30 -3.39 0.55
C CYS A 89 -10.57 -3.53 -0.29
N SER A 90 -10.99 -4.76 -0.63
CA SER A 90 -12.19 -5.00 -1.45
C SER A 90 -13.48 -4.57 -0.74
N ALA A 91 -13.58 -4.80 0.57
CA ALA A 91 -14.80 -4.49 1.32
C ALA A 91 -15.04 -2.99 1.54
N ILE A 92 -14.01 -2.15 1.39
CA ILE A 92 -14.14 -0.67 1.48
C ILE A 92 -14.35 -0.01 0.12
N GLN A 93 -14.33 -0.77 -0.97
CA GLN A 93 -14.72 -0.23 -2.27
C GLN A 93 -16.22 0.02 -2.31
N LYS A 94 -16.65 0.86 -3.24
CA LYS A 94 -18.08 1.10 -3.50
C LYS A 94 -18.84 -0.23 -3.62
N ASP A 95 -20.02 -0.29 -3.01
CA ASP A 95 -20.89 -1.48 -2.89
C ASP A 95 -20.32 -2.60 -1.99
N GLY A 96 -19.18 -2.36 -1.34
CA GLY A 96 -18.57 -3.25 -0.36
C GLY A 96 -19.24 -3.18 1.01
N ALA A 97 -19.05 -4.23 1.82
CA ALA A 97 -19.69 -4.36 3.14
C ALA A 97 -19.22 -3.35 4.19
N CYS A 98 -18.06 -2.73 3.96
CA CYS A 98 -17.40 -1.74 4.81
C CYS A 98 -17.24 -0.37 4.12
N TYR A 99 -18.02 -0.12 3.07
CA TYR A 99 -17.98 1.17 2.38
C TYR A 99 -18.63 2.27 3.24
N GLU A 100 -19.81 2.02 3.79
CA GLU A 100 -20.45 2.93 4.74
C GLU A 100 -19.89 2.75 6.16
N PRO A 101 -19.57 3.83 6.88
CA PRO A 101 -19.66 5.23 6.45
C PRO A 101 -18.53 5.62 5.49
N ASP A 102 -18.88 6.33 4.41
CA ASP A 102 -17.95 6.79 3.36
C ASP A 102 -17.06 7.93 3.87
N ASN A 103 -16.03 7.58 4.63
CA ASN A 103 -15.00 8.50 5.09
C ASN A 103 -13.66 7.80 5.24
N LEU A 104 -12.60 8.60 5.15
CA LEU A 104 -11.23 8.10 5.13
C LEU A 104 -10.87 7.31 6.39
N VAL A 105 -11.27 7.76 7.57
CA VAL A 105 -10.94 7.10 8.84
C VAL A 105 -11.53 5.69 8.90
N SER A 106 -12.74 5.51 8.38
CA SER A 106 -13.43 4.22 8.39
C SER A 106 -12.80 3.25 7.39
N HIS A 107 -12.49 3.72 6.19
CA HIS A 107 -11.80 2.90 5.17
C HIS A 107 -10.37 2.55 5.60
N ALA A 108 -9.63 3.51 6.15
CA ALA A 108 -8.28 3.30 6.68
C ALA A 108 -8.26 2.31 7.83
N SER A 109 -9.20 2.41 8.78
CA SER A 109 -9.30 1.47 9.90
C SER A 109 -9.44 0.02 9.42
N TYR A 110 -10.30 -0.22 8.43
CA TYR A 110 -10.49 -1.57 7.89
C TYR A 110 -9.23 -2.10 7.18
N ALA A 111 -8.61 -1.28 6.34
CA ALA A 111 -7.37 -1.63 5.63
C ALA A 111 -6.21 -1.90 6.60
N PHE A 112 -6.06 -1.05 7.63
CA PHE A 112 -5.02 -1.18 8.64
C PHE A 112 -5.19 -2.45 9.47
N ASN A 113 -6.43 -2.79 9.86
CA ASN A 113 -6.67 -4.05 10.53
C ASN A 113 -6.31 -5.24 9.64
N ASN A 114 -6.73 -5.25 8.37
CA ASN A 114 -6.41 -6.37 7.49
C ASN A 114 -4.90 -6.56 7.31
N TYR A 115 -4.14 -5.47 7.20
CA TYR A 115 -2.68 -5.54 7.21
C TYR A 115 -2.14 -6.06 8.56
N TYR A 116 -2.59 -5.50 9.67
CA TYR A 116 -2.17 -5.88 11.03
C TYR A 116 -2.35 -7.38 11.30
N GLN A 117 -3.50 -7.94 10.90
CA GLN A 117 -3.82 -9.37 11.04
C GLN A 117 -2.94 -10.26 10.18
N GLN A 118 -2.60 -9.82 8.97
CA GLN A 118 -1.71 -10.55 8.06
C GLN A 118 -0.23 -10.49 8.51
N ASN A 119 0.14 -9.44 9.23
CA ASN A 119 1.51 -9.15 9.64
C ASN A 119 1.78 -9.45 11.13
N GLY A 120 1.05 -10.43 11.67
CA GLY A 120 1.35 -11.06 12.96
C GLY A 120 0.89 -10.26 14.18
N ASN A 121 -0.07 -9.36 14.04
CA ASN A 121 -0.65 -8.58 15.15
C ASN A 121 0.39 -7.82 15.99
N SER A 122 1.47 -7.38 15.36
CA SER A 122 2.55 -6.68 16.05
C SER A 122 2.29 -5.18 16.12
N ASP A 123 2.84 -4.52 17.14
CA ASP A 123 2.75 -3.06 17.28
C ASP A 123 3.36 -2.33 16.08
N ILE A 124 4.42 -2.91 15.48
CA ILE A 124 5.06 -2.39 14.27
C ILE A 124 4.09 -2.43 13.07
N ALA A 125 3.30 -3.50 12.94
CA ALA A 125 2.32 -3.63 11.87
C ALA A 125 1.15 -2.64 11.99
N CYS A 126 0.88 -2.10 13.19
CA CYS A 126 -0.15 -1.09 13.42
C CYS A 126 0.41 0.34 13.48
N ASN A 127 1.65 0.59 13.08
CA ASN A 127 2.24 1.92 13.20
C ASN A 127 1.69 2.91 12.15
N PHE A 128 1.74 2.55 10.85
CA PHE A 128 1.31 3.41 9.74
C PHE A 128 1.83 4.86 9.80
N GLY A 129 3.05 5.07 10.31
CA GLY A 129 3.60 6.41 10.50
C GLY A 129 2.96 7.21 11.64
N GLY A 130 2.40 6.53 12.64
CA GLY A 130 1.71 7.12 13.77
C GLY A 130 0.23 7.45 13.52
N THR A 131 -0.34 7.06 12.37
CA THR A 131 -1.74 7.35 12.03
C THR A 131 -2.72 6.27 12.50
N ALA A 132 -2.26 5.27 13.24
CA ALA A 132 -3.07 4.13 13.68
C ALA A 132 -2.78 3.75 15.13
N THR A 133 -3.69 2.96 15.71
CA THR A 133 -3.65 2.55 17.11
C THR A 133 -4.25 1.17 17.29
N VAL A 134 -3.64 0.39 18.17
CA VAL A 134 -4.18 -0.91 18.59
C VAL A 134 -5.32 -0.71 19.56
N THR A 135 -6.41 -1.43 19.36
CA THR A 135 -7.59 -1.43 20.22
C THR A 135 -7.99 -2.85 20.61
N ASN A 136 -8.54 -3.01 21.81
CA ASN A 136 -9.19 -4.24 22.27
C ASN A 136 -10.72 -4.19 22.08
N ASN A 137 -11.26 -3.06 21.61
CA ASN A 137 -12.67 -2.93 21.29
C ASN A 137 -12.88 -3.31 19.83
N ASP A 138 -13.76 -4.28 19.59
CA ASP A 138 -14.15 -4.71 18.25
C ASP A 138 -14.75 -3.51 17.47
N PRO A 139 -14.09 -3.05 16.39
CA PRO A 139 -14.57 -1.94 15.58
C PRO A 139 -15.61 -2.37 14.53
N SER A 140 -16.04 -3.63 14.52
CA SER A 140 -17.08 -4.12 13.60
C SER A 140 -18.41 -3.43 13.82
N TYR A 141 -19.14 -3.19 12.73
CA TYR A 141 -20.46 -2.55 12.76
C TYR A 141 -21.31 -3.00 11.58
N GLY A 142 -22.62 -3.10 11.77
CA GLY A 142 -23.55 -3.44 10.70
C GLY A 142 -23.17 -4.73 9.96
N LYS A 143 -22.76 -4.60 8.69
CA LYS A 143 -22.28 -5.71 7.84
C LYS A 143 -20.76 -5.73 7.68
N CYS A 144 -20.06 -4.75 8.26
CA CYS A 144 -18.61 -4.64 8.21
C CYS A 144 -17.99 -5.39 9.39
N PHE A 145 -17.35 -6.52 9.09
CA PHE A 145 -16.67 -7.35 10.09
C PHE A 145 -15.16 -7.20 9.97
N TYR A 146 -14.50 -6.93 11.10
CA TYR A 146 -13.05 -6.82 11.16
C TYR A 146 -12.42 -8.17 11.47
N SER A 147 -11.54 -8.62 10.58
CA SER A 147 -10.81 -9.88 10.71
C SER A 147 -10.01 -9.96 12.01
N THR A 148 -9.83 -11.17 12.52
CA THR A 148 -8.98 -11.49 13.67
C THR A 148 -8.10 -12.70 13.33
N SER A 149 -6.91 -12.82 13.91
CA SER A 149 -5.99 -13.96 13.64
C SER A 149 -6.50 -15.34 14.11
N GLY A 150 -7.76 -15.47 14.53
CA GLY A 150 -8.41 -16.74 14.89
C GLY A 150 -9.71 -17.05 14.14
N SER A 151 -10.26 -16.09 13.38
CA SER A 151 -11.49 -16.28 12.62
C SER A 151 -11.17 -16.92 11.27
N ILE A 152 -11.10 -18.27 11.25
CA ILE A 152 -11.31 -19.05 10.02
C ILE A 152 -12.82 -18.99 9.70
N ASP A 153 -13.35 -17.80 9.44
CA ASP A 153 -14.66 -17.72 8.83
C ASP A 153 -14.47 -17.94 7.34
N SER A 154 -14.95 -19.11 6.91
CA SER A 154 -15.04 -19.55 5.53
C SER A 154 -16.07 -18.69 4.79
N SER A 155 -15.75 -17.42 4.62
CA SER A 155 -16.41 -16.51 3.69
C SER A 155 -15.35 -15.95 2.76
N ALA A 156 -14.58 -16.84 2.13
CA ALA A 156 -13.73 -16.45 1.02
C ALA A 156 -14.64 -15.81 -0.04
N PRO A 157 -14.51 -14.51 -0.36
CA PRO A 157 -14.93 -14.03 -1.66
C PRO A 157 -14.14 -14.84 -2.70
N PRO A 158 -14.69 -15.13 -3.89
CA PRO A 158 -13.94 -15.82 -4.92
C PRO A 158 -12.68 -15.00 -5.18
N SER A 159 -11.56 -15.50 -4.68
CA SER A 159 -10.26 -14.93 -4.93
C SER A 159 -10.14 -14.93 -6.45
N HIS A 160 -10.13 -13.75 -7.07
CA HIS A 160 -9.77 -13.58 -8.47
C HIS A 160 -8.25 -13.82 -8.57
N LYS A 161 -7.84 -15.05 -8.23
CA LYS A 161 -6.52 -15.64 -8.48
C LYS A 161 -6.42 -15.94 -9.97
N TYR A 162 -6.56 -14.90 -10.78
CA TYR A 162 -6.04 -14.76 -12.13
C TYR A 162 -6.21 -13.30 -12.56
N ARG A 163 -5.31 -12.43 -12.11
CA ARG A 163 -4.77 -11.44 -13.04
C ARG A 163 -3.33 -11.80 -13.35
N LEU A 164 -3.10 -13.09 -13.62
CA LEU A 164 -1.93 -13.52 -14.37
C LEU A 164 -2.04 -12.88 -15.75
N SER A 165 -1.38 -11.72 -15.84
CA SER A 165 -0.83 -11.12 -17.04
C SER A 165 -1.40 -11.68 -18.35
N THR A 166 -2.55 -11.13 -18.75
CA THR A 166 -3.06 -11.22 -20.13
C THR A 166 -2.01 -10.83 -21.16
N ILE A 167 -1.00 -10.05 -20.75
CA ILE A 167 0.10 -9.62 -21.60
C ILE A 167 0.97 -10.81 -22.03
N TRP A 168 1.34 -11.72 -21.13
CA TRP A 168 2.16 -12.89 -21.49
C TRP A 168 1.42 -13.88 -22.41
N LEU A 169 0.11 -14.08 -22.20
CA LEU A 169 -0.72 -14.89 -23.09
C LEU A 169 -0.89 -14.25 -24.48
N LYS A 170 -1.05 -12.92 -24.54
CA LYS A 170 -1.11 -12.17 -25.79
C LYS A 170 0.22 -12.22 -26.54
N LEU A 171 1.34 -12.06 -25.84
CA LEU A 171 2.69 -12.10 -26.41
C LEU A 171 3.06 -13.51 -26.91
N ALA A 172 2.74 -14.56 -26.16
CA ALA A 172 2.95 -15.94 -26.60
C ALA A 172 2.09 -16.27 -27.83
N GLY A 173 0.83 -15.79 -27.86
CA GLY A 173 -0.06 -15.96 -29.00
C GLY A 173 0.44 -15.24 -30.26
N THR A 174 0.89 -13.98 -30.16
CA THR A 174 1.45 -13.28 -31.31
C THR A 174 2.77 -13.88 -31.78
N LEU A 175 3.64 -14.33 -30.87
CA LEU A 175 4.90 -14.99 -31.24
C LEU A 175 4.65 -16.33 -31.98
N LEU A 176 3.67 -17.12 -31.54
CA LEU A 176 3.28 -18.36 -32.19
C LEU A 176 2.68 -18.12 -33.59
N LEU A 177 1.86 -17.07 -33.75
CA LEU A 177 1.31 -16.68 -35.05
C LEU A 177 2.37 -16.18 -36.03
N LEU A 178 3.42 -15.51 -35.53
CA LEU A 178 4.56 -15.08 -36.36
C LEU A 178 5.44 -16.27 -36.77
N TYR A 179 5.62 -17.25 -35.87
CA TYR A 179 6.37 -18.47 -36.16
C TYR A 179 5.68 -19.35 -37.21
N LEU A 180 4.34 -19.47 -37.18
CA LEU A 180 3.57 -20.22 -38.18
C LEU A 180 3.44 -19.52 -39.53
N ARG A 181 3.89 -18.27 -39.65
CA ARG A 181 3.83 -17.47 -40.88
C ARG A 181 5.20 -17.25 -41.53
N SER A 182 6.24 -17.87 -40.98
CA SER A 182 7.59 -17.97 -41.55
C SER A 182 7.82 -19.38 -42.08
#